data_AF-A0A0N4XFH7-F1
#
_entry.id   AF-A0A0N4XFH7-F1
#
_cell.length_a   1.000
_cell.length_b   1.000
_cell.length_c   1.000
_cell.angle_alpha   90.00
_cell.angle_beta   90.00
_cell.angle_gamma   90.00
#
_symmetry.space_group_name_H-M   'P 1'
#
loop_
_entity.id
_entity.type
_entity.pdbx_description
1 polymer ?
#
loop_
_entity_poly.entity_id
_entity_poly.type
_entity_poly.pdbx_seq_one_letter_code
_entity_poly.pdbx_strand_id
1 'polypeptide(L)'
;MLGIGIAKDTSSNSCTQPTVPPALSTIATAYDSEKIRALIQEKIDPAQIKKNLIDFTVAPHRAGSDENDNVTGLIVEKWMVAGLENVHAIDYYVLLSDPDFSNPNYLFINDGDNVVYKSEGVSPALVQAEQNDIHGGIQWLAYSASGTVTGDVVYCGLGSDKNFQYLLTQGIDVKVCVIFERGSFYRKHKS
;
A
#
# COMPACT_ATOMS: atom_id res chain seq x y z
N MET A 1 -4.15 9.08 -5.92
CA MET A 1 -3.61 7.71 -6.10
C MET A 1 -3.72 7.38 -7.58
N LEU A 2 -2.60 7.05 -8.20
CA LEU A 2 -2.54 6.64 -9.60
C LEU A 2 -2.85 5.16 -9.74
N GLY A 3 -3.69 4.83 -10.73
CA GLY A 3 -3.85 3.48 -11.25
C GLY A 3 -3.23 3.40 -12.65
N ILE A 4 -2.64 2.25 -12.99
CA ILE A 4 -2.12 2.00 -14.34
C ILE A 4 -3.03 0.98 -15.02
N GLY A 5 -3.47 1.29 -16.23
CA GLY A 5 -4.43 0.47 -16.95
C GLY A 5 -4.05 0.28 -18.42
N ILE A 6 -4.63 -0.78 -18.99
CA ILE A 6 -4.68 -1.02 -20.42
C ILE A 6 -6.16 -1.14 -20.75
N ALA A 7 -6.67 -0.25 -21.60
CA ALA A 7 -8.06 -0.24 -22.01
C ALA A 7 -8.16 -0.63 -23.48
N LYS A 8 -9.27 -1.28 -23.82
CA LYS A 8 -9.54 -1.74 -25.18
C LYS A 8 -10.06 -0.63 -26.11
N ASP A 9 -10.46 0.52 -25.56
CA ASP A 9 -11.04 1.63 -26.32
C ASP A 9 -10.85 2.97 -25.60
N THR A 10 -10.49 4.01 -26.36
CA THR A 10 -10.61 5.42 -25.96
C THR A 10 -11.44 6.15 -27.01
N SER A 11 -12.75 6.24 -26.81
CA SER A 11 -13.59 7.14 -27.61
C SER A 11 -14.28 8.17 -26.74
N SER A 12 -13.77 9.40 -26.81
CA SER A 12 -14.52 10.60 -26.48
C SER A 12 -15.55 10.86 -27.58
N ASN A 13 -16.71 10.20 -27.54
CA ASN A 13 -17.88 10.62 -28.30
C ASN A 13 -19.17 10.04 -27.70
N SER A 14 -20.21 10.88 -27.70
CA SER A 14 -21.57 10.62 -27.25
C SER A 14 -22.09 9.23 -27.59
N CYS A 15 -22.82 8.63 -26.64
CA CYS A 15 -23.49 7.34 -26.79
C CYS A 15 -24.49 7.36 -27.97
N THR A 16 -24.02 7.01 -29.16
CA THR A 16 -24.85 6.61 -30.30
C THR A 16 -24.83 5.10 -30.41
N GLN A 17 -26.02 4.53 -30.55
CA GLN A 17 -26.29 3.09 -30.62
C GLN A 17 -25.36 2.39 -31.64
N PRO A 18 -24.92 1.15 -31.37
CA PRO A 18 -24.02 0.43 -32.25
C PRO A 18 -24.69 0.09 -33.57
N THR A 19 -24.27 0.73 -34.67
CA THR A 19 -24.52 0.23 -36.02
C THR A 19 -23.68 -1.02 -36.23
N VAL A 20 -24.35 -2.14 -36.49
CA VAL A 20 -23.73 -3.45 -36.74
C VAL A 20 -22.71 -3.31 -37.88
N PRO A 21 -21.40 -3.51 -37.63
CA PRO A 21 -20.41 -3.54 -38.70
C PRO A 21 -20.71 -4.72 -39.64
N PRO A 22 -20.49 -4.58 -40.96
CA PRO A 22 -20.58 -5.73 -41.86
C PRO A 22 -19.59 -6.80 -41.39
N ALA A 23 -20.07 -8.03 -41.28
CA ALA A 23 -19.30 -9.15 -40.76
C ALA A 23 -17.98 -9.30 -41.53
N LEU A 24 -16.87 -8.95 -40.88
CA LEU A 24 -15.56 -9.41 -41.33
C LEU A 24 -15.60 -10.94 -41.26
N SER A 25 -15.27 -11.60 -42.37
CA SER A 25 -15.04 -13.03 -42.41
C SER A 25 -13.82 -13.35 -41.55
N THR A 26 -14.05 -13.55 -40.26
CA THR A 26 -13.01 -13.97 -39.31
C THR A 26 -12.60 -15.39 -39.69
N ILE A 27 -11.49 -15.52 -40.41
CA ILE A 27 -10.72 -16.75 -40.41
C ILE A 27 -10.17 -16.87 -38.98
N ALA A 28 -10.95 -17.49 -38.10
CA ALA A 28 -10.49 -17.86 -36.78
C ALA A 28 -9.48 -18.99 -36.95
N THR A 29 -8.21 -18.65 -37.23
CA THR A 29 -7.12 -19.57 -36.93
C THR A 29 -7.20 -19.86 -35.44
N ALA A 30 -7.66 -21.06 -35.09
CA ALA A 30 -7.69 -21.52 -33.72
C ALA A 30 -6.24 -21.48 -33.20
N TYR A 31 -5.95 -20.49 -32.35
CA TYR A 31 -4.64 -20.38 -31.72
C TYR A 31 -4.38 -21.62 -30.87
N ASP A 32 -3.22 -22.24 -31.04
CA ASP A 32 -2.79 -23.33 -30.17
C ASP A 32 -2.43 -22.77 -28.80
N SER A 33 -3.37 -22.88 -27.87
CA SER A 33 -3.24 -22.35 -26.51
C SER A 33 -2.12 -23.01 -25.72
N GLU A 34 -1.81 -24.28 -25.96
CA GLU A 34 -0.72 -24.98 -25.26
C GLU A 34 0.64 -24.49 -25.76
N LYS A 35 0.77 -24.28 -27.07
CA LYS A 35 1.98 -23.69 -27.63
C LYS A 35 2.21 -22.25 -27.14
N ILE A 36 1.17 -21.44 -27.06
CA ILE A 36 1.26 -20.07 -26.52
C ILE A 36 1.63 -20.10 -25.04
N ARG A 37 1.01 -20.99 -24.25
CA ARG A 37 1.33 -21.14 -22.83
C ARG A 37 2.80 -21.54 -22.62
N ALA A 38 3.29 -22.53 -23.35
CA ALA A 38 4.68 -22.96 -23.28
C ALA A 38 5.64 -21.82 -23.65
N LEU A 39 5.32 -21.06 -24.70
CA LEU A 39 6.10 -19.90 -25.11
C LEU A 39 6.14 -18.81 -24.03
N ILE A 40 5.00 -18.48 -23.41
CA ILE A 40 4.96 -17.49 -22.32
C ILE A 40 5.84 -17.94 -21.17
N GLN A 41 5.75 -19.21 -20.76
CA GLN A 41 6.57 -19.76 -19.69
C GLN A 41 8.07 -19.72 -20.01
N GLU A 42 8.46 -20.04 -21.25
CA GLU A 42 9.84 -19.95 -21.73
C GLU A 42 10.39 -18.52 -21.70
N LYS A 43 9.54 -17.52 -22.00
CA LYS A 43 9.96 -16.11 -22.07
C LYS A 43 10.00 -15.39 -20.72
N ILE A 44 9.59 -16.04 -19.63
CA ILE A 44 9.77 -15.48 -18.29
C ILE A 44 11.23 -15.62 -17.89
N ASP A 45 11.95 -14.48 -17.85
CA ASP A 45 13.35 -14.42 -17.46
C ASP A 45 13.50 -13.94 -16.00
N PRO A 46 14.00 -14.78 -15.06
CA PRO A 46 14.27 -14.38 -13.68
C PRO A 46 15.22 -13.18 -13.54
N ALA A 47 16.16 -12.99 -14.48
CA ALA A 47 17.07 -11.86 -14.47
C ALA A 47 16.33 -10.54 -14.70
N GLN A 48 15.33 -10.52 -15.59
CA GLN A 48 14.47 -9.35 -15.80
C GLN A 48 13.57 -9.08 -14.60
N ILE A 49 13.05 -10.12 -13.94
CA ILE A 49 12.28 -9.96 -12.70
C ILE A 49 13.15 -9.29 -11.62
N LYS A 50 14.38 -9.78 -11.43
CA LYS A 50 15.33 -9.19 -10.48
C LYS A 50 15.63 -7.72 -10.83
N LYS A 51 15.87 -7.42 -12.10
CA LYS A 51 16.11 -6.05 -12.56
C LYS A 51 14.92 -5.14 -12.26
N ASN A 52 13.70 -5.57 -12.59
CA ASN A 52 12.50 -4.81 -12.31
C ASN A 52 12.30 -4.58 -10.81
N LEU A 53 12.58 -5.58 -9.97
CA LEU A 53 12.52 -5.41 -8.53
C LEU A 53 13.48 -4.30 -8.07
N ILE A 54 14.73 -4.32 -8.52
CA ILE A 54 15.71 -3.28 -8.20
C ILE A 54 15.25 -1.91 -8.69
N ASP A 55 14.79 -1.81 -9.96
CA ASP A 55 14.33 -0.56 -10.56
C ASP A 55 13.15 0.05 -9.77
N PHE A 56 12.26 -0.77 -9.22
CA PHE A 56 11.07 -0.31 -8.49
C PHE A 56 11.30 -0.05 -7.00
N THR A 57 12.38 -0.56 -6.40
CA THR A 57 12.64 -0.43 -4.96
C THR A 57 13.80 0.51 -4.63
N VAL A 58 14.16 1.42 -5.54
CA VAL A 58 15.26 2.38 -5.33
C VAL A 58 14.95 3.35 -4.18
N ALA A 59 13.68 3.75 -4.03
CA ALA A 59 13.23 4.66 -2.98
C ALA A 59 11.83 4.25 -2.46
N PRO A 60 11.45 4.62 -1.23
CA PRO A 60 10.09 4.44 -0.74
C PRO A 60 9.07 5.16 -1.65
N HIS A 61 8.13 4.41 -2.24
CA HIS A 61 7.16 4.94 -3.20
C HIS A 61 5.74 4.89 -2.60
N ARG A 62 5.50 5.72 -1.58
CA ARG A 62 4.19 5.82 -0.91
C ARG A 62 3.12 6.29 -1.89
N ALA A 63 1.90 5.79 -1.75
CA ALA A 63 0.77 6.26 -2.56
C ALA A 63 0.64 7.79 -2.48
N GLY A 64 0.63 8.46 -3.65
CA GLY A 64 0.50 9.91 -3.75
C GLY A 64 1.79 10.71 -3.55
N SER A 65 2.96 10.07 -3.44
CA SER A 65 4.26 10.77 -3.48
C SER A 65 4.83 10.84 -4.89
N ASP A 66 5.77 11.77 -5.10
CA ASP A 66 6.48 11.94 -6.38
C ASP A 66 7.23 10.66 -6.80
N GLU A 67 7.77 9.90 -5.85
CA GLU A 67 8.43 8.61 -6.11
C GLU A 67 7.45 7.56 -6.66
N ASN A 68 6.21 7.54 -6.16
CA ASN A 68 5.18 6.66 -6.71
C ASN A 68 4.78 7.05 -8.14
N ASP A 69 4.84 8.33 -8.47
CA ASP A 69 4.58 8.84 -9.81
C ASP A 69 5.74 8.47 -10.75
N ASN A 70 6.98 8.55 -10.27
CA ASN A 70 8.16 8.08 -10.99
C ASN A 70 8.09 6.57 -11.31
N VAL A 71 7.74 5.74 -10.32
CA VAL A 71 7.53 4.29 -10.53
C VAL A 71 6.40 4.05 -11.55
N THR A 72 5.33 4.84 -11.49
CA THR A 72 4.23 4.78 -12.46
C THR A 72 4.72 5.05 -13.88
N GLY A 73 5.53 6.11 -14.06
CA GLY A 73 6.15 6.43 -15.34
C GLY A 73 7.03 5.30 -15.87
N LEU A 74 7.85 4.69 -15.01
CA LEU A 74 8.70 3.55 -15.39
C LEU A 74 7.88 2.33 -15.86
N ILE A 75 6.75 2.05 -15.21
CA ILE A 75 5.87 0.95 -15.62
C ILE A 75 5.24 1.24 -16.99
N VAL A 76 4.73 2.46 -17.18
CA VAL A 76 4.13 2.90 -18.45
C VAL A 76 5.15 2.78 -19.59
N GLU A 77 6.38 3.26 -19.38
CA GLU A 77 7.47 3.13 -20.36
C GLU A 77 7.77 1.66 -20.69
N LYS A 78 7.97 0.82 -19.68
CA LYS A 78 8.26 -0.61 -19.87
C LYS A 78 7.14 -1.32 -20.66
N TRP A 79 5.88 -0.98 -20.40
CA TRP A 79 4.74 -1.55 -21.13
C TRP A 79 4.70 -1.10 -22.60
N MET A 80 4.92 0.19 -22.86
CA MET A 80 4.98 0.68 -24.24
C MET A 80 6.13 0.05 -25.02
N VAL A 81 7.32 -0.05 -24.42
CA VAL A 81 8.50 -0.69 -25.04
C VAL A 81 8.27 -2.18 -25.29
N ALA A 82 7.53 -2.87 -24.41
CA ALA A 82 7.15 -4.26 -24.61
C ALA A 82 6.09 -4.47 -25.71
N GLY A 83 5.58 -3.39 -26.31
CA GLY A 83 4.61 -3.44 -27.41
C GLY A 83 3.15 -3.50 -26.98
N LEU A 84 2.83 -3.14 -25.73
CA LEU A 84 1.44 -2.99 -25.29
C LEU A 84 0.85 -1.70 -25.85
N GLU A 85 -0.32 -1.81 -26.45
CA GLU A 85 -1.09 -0.69 -27.00
C GLU A 85 -2.00 -0.08 -25.92
N ASN A 86 -2.39 1.18 -26.08
CA ASN A 86 -3.36 1.88 -25.22
C ASN A 86 -2.99 1.92 -23.72
N VAL A 87 -1.70 2.05 -23.40
CA VAL A 87 -1.21 2.21 -22.02
C VAL A 87 -1.48 3.63 -21.53
N HIS A 88 -2.10 3.76 -20.35
CA HIS A 88 -2.37 5.06 -19.75
C HIS A 88 -2.35 4.99 -18.21
N ALA A 89 -1.94 6.10 -17.60
CA ALA A 89 -2.09 6.33 -16.17
C ALA A 89 -3.44 7.02 -15.90
N ILE A 90 -4.13 6.62 -14.84
CA ILE A 90 -5.43 7.17 -14.43
C ILE A 90 -5.31 7.72 -13.02
N ASP A 91 -5.66 8.98 -12.87
CA ASP A 91 -5.64 9.68 -11.59
C ASP A 91 -6.97 9.63 -10.85
N TYR A 92 -6.89 9.40 -9.55
CA TYR A 92 -8.01 9.55 -8.63
C TYR A 92 -7.62 10.42 -7.43
N TYR A 93 -8.49 11.38 -7.12
CA TYR A 93 -8.43 12.17 -5.89
C TYR A 93 -9.08 11.37 -4.76
N VAL A 94 -8.25 10.84 -3.88
CA VAL A 94 -8.66 10.02 -2.74
C VAL A 94 -8.12 10.59 -1.45
N LEU A 95 -8.84 10.38 -0.34
CA LEU A 95 -8.36 10.75 0.97
C LEU A 95 -7.26 9.77 1.40
N LEU A 96 -6.06 10.28 1.63
CA LEU A 96 -4.93 9.54 2.20
C LEU A 96 -4.64 10.02 3.62
N SER A 97 -3.84 9.26 4.36
CA SER A 97 -3.38 9.62 5.70
C SER A 97 -1.87 9.54 5.77
N ASP A 98 -1.25 10.71 5.96
CA ASP A 98 0.18 10.91 6.14
C ASP A 98 0.48 11.29 7.60
N PRO A 99 1.60 10.80 8.18
CA PRO A 99 2.11 11.34 9.42
C PRO A 99 2.69 12.74 9.19
N ASP A 100 2.91 13.47 10.29
CA ASP A 100 3.82 14.61 10.24
C ASP A 100 5.25 14.09 10.15
N PHE A 101 5.88 14.26 8.99
CA PHE A 101 7.26 13.79 8.76
C PHE A 101 8.31 14.58 9.54
N SER A 102 8.00 15.80 9.98
CA SER A 102 8.90 16.64 10.78
C SER A 102 8.74 16.39 12.29
N ASN A 103 7.58 15.86 12.70
CA ASN A 103 7.27 15.55 14.10
C ASN A 103 6.67 14.14 14.23
N PRO A 104 7.52 13.08 14.21
CA PRO A 104 7.07 11.70 14.29
C PRO A 104 6.26 11.41 15.55
N ASN A 105 5.29 10.51 15.43
CA ASN A 105 4.49 10.05 16.57
C ASN A 105 5.36 9.30 17.57
N TYR A 106 5.16 9.56 18.86
CA TYR A 106 5.86 8.85 19.93
C TYR A 106 4.92 8.52 21.08
N LEU A 107 5.30 7.49 21.84
CA LEU A 107 4.76 7.18 23.16
C LEU A 107 5.86 7.36 24.19
N PHE A 108 5.48 7.63 25.43
CA PHE A 108 6.39 7.74 26.55
C PHE A 108 5.75 7.18 27.81
N ILE A 109 6.60 6.69 28.72
CA ILE A 109 6.20 6.19 30.03
C ILE A 109 6.76 7.16 31.07
N ASN A 110 5.89 7.60 31.97
CA ASN A 110 6.26 8.47 33.08
C ASN A 110 6.28 7.68 34.40
N ASP A 111 7.22 8.04 35.27
CA ASP A 111 7.21 7.74 36.69
C ASP A 111 7.11 9.06 37.46
N GLY A 112 5.88 9.41 37.87
CA GLY A 112 5.55 10.75 38.35
C GLY A 112 5.78 11.81 37.26
N ASP A 113 6.64 12.78 37.54
CA ASP A 113 7.01 13.85 36.61
C ASP A 113 8.19 13.48 35.69
N ASN A 114 8.79 12.29 35.87
CA ASN A 114 9.99 11.88 35.14
C ASN A 114 9.64 10.97 33.97
N VAL A 115 10.15 11.27 32.77
CA VAL A 115 10.05 10.37 31.60
C VAL A 115 11.08 9.25 31.74
N VAL A 116 10.62 8.01 31.93
CA VAL A 116 11.48 6.83 32.07
C VAL A 116 11.70 6.09 30.75
N TYR A 117 10.81 6.30 29.78
CA TYR A 117 10.94 5.75 28.43
C TYR A 117 10.27 6.66 27.41
N LYS A 118 10.86 6.76 26.22
CA LYS A 118 10.28 7.44 25.06
C LYS A 118 10.61 6.65 23.80
N SER A 119 9.61 6.37 22.97
CA SER A 119 9.84 5.79 21.65
C SER A 119 10.30 6.86 20.66
N GLU A 120 11.10 6.48 19.67
CA GLU A 120 11.60 7.42 18.67
C GLU A 120 10.58 7.71 17.56
N GLY A 121 9.61 6.81 17.32
CA GLY A 121 8.64 6.97 16.22
C GLY A 121 9.22 6.76 14.83
N VAL A 122 10.51 6.46 14.75
CA VAL A 122 11.27 6.23 13.53
C VAL A 122 12.03 4.93 13.67
N SER A 123 12.03 4.12 12.61
CA SER A 123 12.78 2.88 12.56
C SER A 123 14.24 3.17 12.19
N PRO A 124 15.22 2.59 12.89
CA PRO A 124 16.61 2.74 12.50
C PRO A 124 16.87 2.04 11.16
N ALA A 125 17.78 2.61 10.36
CA ALA A 125 18.25 1.98 9.13
C ALA A 125 19.00 0.68 9.45
N LEU A 126 18.65 -0.43 8.79
CA LEU A 126 19.42 -1.67 8.82
C LEU A 126 20.67 -1.56 7.93
N VAL A 127 20.51 -0.94 6.76
CA VAL A 127 21.60 -0.63 5.82
C VAL A 127 21.51 0.84 5.46
N GLN A 128 22.36 1.66 6.09
CA GLN A 128 22.29 3.13 5.96
C GLN A 128 22.43 3.64 4.52
N ALA A 129 23.14 2.92 3.67
CA ALA A 129 23.32 3.27 2.25
C ALA A 129 22.04 3.08 1.42
N GLU A 130 21.11 2.22 1.87
CA GLU A 130 19.87 1.86 1.17
C GLU A 130 18.63 2.43 1.87
N GLN A 131 18.73 2.77 3.15
CA GLN A 131 17.62 3.20 4.01
C GLN A 131 17.93 4.56 4.64
N ASN A 132 18.17 5.56 3.79
CA ASN A 132 18.49 6.93 4.19
C ASN A 132 17.31 7.91 4.06
N ASP A 133 16.17 7.45 3.54
CA ASP A 133 14.98 8.26 3.33
C ASP A 133 14.09 8.29 4.58
N ILE A 134 13.76 9.51 5.03
CA ILE A 134 12.85 9.76 6.17
C ILE A 134 11.45 9.18 5.94
N HIS A 135 10.97 9.19 4.69
CA HIS A 135 9.65 8.70 4.31
C HIS A 135 9.52 7.17 4.45
N GLY A 136 10.64 6.44 4.52
CA GLY A 136 10.66 5.00 4.77
C GLY A 136 10.76 4.62 6.25
N GLY A 137 11.18 5.54 7.12
CA GLY A 137 11.50 5.24 8.52
C GLY A 137 10.35 5.47 9.51
N ILE A 138 9.47 6.45 9.24
CA ILE A 138 8.45 6.89 10.19
C ILE A 138 7.38 5.81 10.42
N GLN A 139 7.02 5.63 11.70
CA GLN A 139 6.00 4.71 12.14
C GLN A 139 4.68 5.45 12.40
N TRP A 140 3.59 5.03 11.77
CA TRP A 140 2.26 5.58 12.04
C TRP A 140 1.15 4.56 11.75
N LEU A 141 -0.05 4.87 12.25
CA LEU A 141 -1.28 4.16 11.91
C LEU A 141 -2.12 5.05 10.99
N ALA A 142 -2.23 4.68 9.71
CA ALA A 142 -3.03 5.45 8.76
C ALA A 142 -4.48 5.58 9.24
N TYR A 143 -5.03 6.78 9.12
CA TYR A 143 -6.39 7.18 9.54
C TYR A 143 -6.64 7.20 11.06
N SER A 144 -5.61 7.09 11.90
CA SER A 144 -5.79 7.35 13.34
C SER A 144 -6.15 8.81 13.59
N ALA A 145 -7.02 9.06 14.57
CA ALA A 145 -7.26 10.42 15.03
C ALA A 145 -5.98 11.06 15.59
N SER A 146 -5.79 12.35 15.32
CA SER A 146 -4.70 13.12 15.91
C SER A 146 -5.04 13.47 17.36
N GLY A 147 -4.08 13.31 18.27
CA GLY A 147 -4.23 13.74 19.66
C GLY A 147 -3.22 13.08 20.59
N THR A 148 -3.20 13.54 21.84
CA THR A 148 -2.41 12.95 22.91
C THR A 148 -3.36 12.44 23.99
N VAL A 149 -3.22 11.16 24.34
CA VAL A 149 -3.99 10.51 25.41
C VAL A 149 -3.01 10.04 26.46
N THR A 150 -3.33 10.29 27.72
CA THR A 150 -2.55 9.84 28.88
C THR A 150 -3.48 9.11 29.83
N GLY A 151 -3.00 7.98 30.35
CA GLY A 151 -3.73 7.15 31.29
C GLY A 151 -2.94 5.90 31.63
N ASP A 152 -3.47 5.14 32.58
CA ASP A 152 -2.88 3.88 33.01
C ASP A 152 -2.91 2.87 31.86
N VAL A 153 -1.79 2.17 31.70
CA VAL A 153 -1.64 1.19 30.63
C VAL A 153 -2.34 -0.11 31.02
N VAL A 154 -3.31 -0.52 30.21
CA VAL A 154 -4.02 -1.80 30.35
C VAL A 154 -3.64 -2.73 29.21
N TYR A 155 -3.34 -3.98 29.53
CA TYR A 155 -3.14 -5.01 28.51
C TYR A 155 -4.49 -5.59 28.05
N CYS A 156 -4.79 -5.48 26.75
CA CYS A 156 -6.10 -5.87 26.19
C CYS A 156 -6.03 -7.12 25.30
N GLY A 157 -5.00 -7.95 25.46
CA GLY A 157 -4.82 -9.15 24.64
C GLY A 157 -4.69 -8.80 23.15
N LEU A 158 -5.55 -9.39 22.32
CA LEU A 158 -5.64 -9.17 20.87
C LEU A 158 -6.48 -7.95 20.46
N GLY A 159 -7.08 -7.22 21.42
CA GLY A 159 -7.98 -6.09 21.14
C GLY A 159 -9.32 -6.51 20.53
N SER A 160 -9.86 -7.67 20.91
CA SER A 160 -11.20 -8.11 20.46
C SER A 160 -12.30 -7.60 21.39
N ASP A 161 -13.54 -7.53 20.90
CA ASP A 161 -14.71 -7.16 21.71
C ASP A 161 -14.83 -8.01 22.99
N LYS A 162 -14.49 -9.30 22.90
CA LYS A 162 -14.51 -10.21 24.06
C LYS A 162 -13.49 -9.80 25.13
N ASN A 163 -12.32 -9.31 24.73
CA ASN A 163 -11.31 -8.83 25.68
C ASN A 163 -11.79 -7.56 26.38
N PHE A 164 -12.38 -6.63 25.64
CA PHE A 164 -12.93 -5.40 26.24
C PHE A 164 -14.13 -5.70 27.14
N GLN A 165 -15.03 -6.60 26.74
CA GLN A 165 -16.13 -7.06 27.60
C GLN A 165 -15.60 -7.69 28.89
N TYR A 166 -14.56 -8.52 28.81
CA TYR A 166 -13.93 -9.08 29.98
C TYR A 166 -13.39 -8.00 30.92
N LEU A 167 -12.63 -7.03 30.41
CA LEU A 167 -12.10 -5.91 31.21
C LEU A 167 -13.21 -5.10 31.87
N LEU A 168 -14.31 -4.85 31.16
CA LEU A 168 -15.51 -4.20 31.71
C LEU A 168 -16.14 -5.02 32.84
N THR A 169 -16.24 -6.34 32.71
CA THR A 169 -16.77 -7.20 33.80
C THR A 169 -15.88 -7.20 35.05
N GLN A 170 -14.60 -6.90 34.90
CA GLN A 170 -13.66 -6.73 36.01
C GLN A 170 -13.67 -5.31 36.61
N GLY A 171 -14.50 -4.40 36.08
CA GLY A 171 -14.58 -3.01 36.54
C GLY A 171 -13.38 -2.15 36.16
N ILE A 172 -12.63 -2.54 35.11
CA ILE A 172 -11.44 -1.82 34.63
C ILE A 172 -11.87 -0.81 33.57
N ASP A 173 -11.63 0.49 33.84
CA ASP A 173 -11.79 1.56 32.85
C ASP A 173 -10.53 1.63 31.95
N VAL A 174 -10.71 1.59 30.64
CA VAL A 174 -9.61 1.48 29.68
C VAL A 174 -9.45 2.78 28.91
N LYS A 175 -8.38 3.52 29.22
CA LYS A 175 -7.99 4.75 28.50
C LYS A 175 -6.82 4.54 27.55
N VAL A 176 -5.79 3.81 28.01
CA VAL A 176 -4.63 3.45 27.22
C VAL A 176 -4.52 1.94 27.21
N CYS A 177 -4.56 1.37 26.01
CA CYS A 177 -4.64 -0.06 25.80
C CYS A 177 -3.43 -0.53 24.99
N VAL A 178 -2.68 -1.50 25.52
CA VAL A 178 -1.63 -2.19 24.77
C VAL A 178 -2.20 -3.51 24.26
N ILE A 179 -2.11 -3.67 22.94
CA ILE A 179 -2.56 -4.85 22.21
C ILE A 179 -1.32 -5.57 21.69
N PHE A 180 -1.18 -6.84 22.02
CA PHE A 180 -0.18 -7.71 21.39
C PHE A 180 -0.85 -8.52 20.30
N GLU A 181 -0.36 -8.41 19.08
CA GLU A 181 -0.87 -9.19 17.96
C GLU A 181 0.23 -10.05 17.35
N ARG A 182 -0.11 -11.33 17.13
CA ARG A 182 0.54 -12.19 16.13
C ARG A 182 -0.54 -12.56 15.13
N GLY A 183 -0.31 -12.22 13.87
CA GLY A 183 -1.33 -11.95 12.86
C GLY A 183 -2.52 -12.89 12.84
N SER A 184 -3.72 -12.32 12.80
CA SER A 184 -4.98 -13.00 12.42
C SER A 184 -6.14 -12.03 12.16
N PHE A 185 -6.09 -10.77 12.63
CA PHE A 185 -7.24 -9.86 12.57
C PHE A 185 -6.92 -8.56 11.82
N TYR A 186 -7.90 -8.06 11.06
CA TYR A 186 -7.76 -6.79 10.35
C TYR A 186 -7.74 -5.62 11.36
N ARG A 187 -6.73 -4.75 11.26
CA ARG A 187 -6.41 -3.73 12.28
C ARG A 187 -7.56 -2.76 12.59
N LYS A 188 -8.40 -2.42 11.61
CA LYS A 188 -9.52 -1.46 11.77
C LYS A 188 -10.54 -1.87 12.83
N HIS A 189 -10.70 -3.15 13.14
CA HIS A 189 -11.71 -3.58 14.12
C HIS A 189 -11.36 -3.23 15.57
N LYS A 190 -10.20 -2.60 15.82
CA LYS A 190 -9.64 -2.38 17.15
C LYS A 190 -9.47 -0.89 17.50
N SER A 191 -9.82 0.00 16.57
CA SER A 191 -9.69 1.47 16.67
C SER A 191 -11.04 2.11 16.97
#